data_AF-K8Y3S8-F1
#
_entry.id   AF-K8Y3S8-F1
#
_cell.length_a   1.000
_cell.length_b   1.000
_cell.length_c   1.000
_cell.angle_alpha   90.00
_cell.angle_beta   90.00
_cell.angle_gamma   90.00
#
_symmetry.space_group_name_H-M   'P 1'
#
loop_
_entity.id
_entity.type
_entity.pdbx_description
1 polymer ?
#
loop_
_entity_poly.entity_id
_entity_poly.type
_entity_poly.pdbx_seq_one_letter_code
_entity_poly.pdbx_strand_id
1 'polypeptide(L)'
;MSNVNMVTKKSWEEFRSTGLLLFVNHFLHIFGWALIFEIRDNKVISVSPARVKYRGFPETATEEAFKKITTHLRDSVEDLVKDVE
;
A
#
# COMPACT_ATOMS: atom_id res chain seq x y z
N MET A 1 4.31 24.88 22.47
CA MET A 1 4.77 23.64 21.83
C MET A 1 3.57 23.06 21.11
N SER A 2 3.46 23.30 19.80
CA SER A 2 2.37 22.74 18.99
C SER A 2 2.57 21.23 18.89
N ASN A 3 1.53 20.47 19.20
CA ASN A 3 1.46 19.04 18.88
C ASN A 3 1.45 18.90 17.35
N VAL A 4 2.63 18.85 16.73
CA VAL A 4 2.75 18.42 15.33
C VAL A 4 2.48 16.91 15.35
N ASN A 5 1.33 16.52 14.84
CA ASN A 5 0.97 15.12 14.75
C ASN A 5 1.77 14.49 13.59
N MET A 6 3.00 14.04 13.86
CA MET A 6 3.93 13.43 12.90
C MET A 6 3.40 12.13 12.25
N VAL A 7 2.24 11.64 12.69
CA VAL A 7 1.64 10.40 12.22
C VAL A 7 0.17 10.64 11.88
N THR A 8 -0.16 10.56 10.59
CA THR A 8 -1.55 10.54 10.11
C THR A 8 -1.95 9.11 9.77
N LYS A 9 -2.88 8.53 10.55
CA LYS A 9 -3.38 7.18 10.30
C LYS A 9 -4.22 7.15 9.02
N LYS A 10 -3.92 6.22 8.12
CA LYS A 10 -4.71 5.94 6.91
C LYS A 10 -5.57 4.69 7.07
N SER A 11 -6.66 4.62 6.34
CA SER A 11 -7.51 3.41 6.29
C SER A 11 -6.87 2.33 5.41
N TRP A 12 -7.30 1.08 5.58
CA TRP A 12 -6.84 -0.01 4.72
C TRP A 12 -7.37 0.10 3.29
N GLU A 13 -8.57 0.66 3.13
CA GLU A 13 -9.16 1.01 1.84
C GLU A 13 -8.31 2.04 1.09
N GLU A 14 -7.92 3.13 1.78
CA GLU A 14 -7.04 4.15 1.23
C GLU A 14 -5.67 3.56 0.88
N PHE A 15 -5.09 2.76 1.76
CA PHE A 15 -3.81 2.10 1.47
C PHE A 15 -3.91 1.22 0.21
N ARG A 16 -5.00 0.46 0.03
CA ARG A 16 -5.22 -0.35 -1.18
C ARG A 16 -5.36 0.47 -2.46
N SER A 17 -5.95 1.66 -2.39
CA SER A 17 -6.09 2.50 -3.60
C SER A 17 -4.77 3.06 -4.11
N THR A 18 -3.73 3.12 -3.27
CA THR A 18 -2.41 3.65 -3.65
C THR A 18 -1.59 2.74 -4.58
N GLY A 19 -1.91 1.44 -4.65
CA GLY A 19 -1.05 0.44 -5.29
C GLY A 19 0.16 -0.02 -4.46
N LEU A 20 0.44 0.61 -3.30
CA LEU A 20 1.57 0.26 -2.43
C LEU A 20 1.49 -1.16 -1.87
N LEU A 21 0.32 -1.78 -1.80
CA LEU A 21 0.17 -3.17 -1.34
C LEU A 21 1.02 -4.14 -2.16
N LEU A 22 0.96 -4.06 -3.49
CA LEU A 22 1.74 -4.96 -4.36
C LEU A 22 3.24 -4.65 -4.25
N PHE A 23 3.60 -3.38 -4.08
CA PHE A 23 4.98 -2.94 -3.86
C PHE A 23 5.55 -3.49 -2.53
N VAL A 24 4.81 -3.38 -1.43
CA VAL A 24 5.19 -3.96 -0.13
C VAL A 24 5.26 -5.48 -0.21
N ASN A 25 4.29 -6.13 -0.85
CA ASN A 25 4.29 -7.58 -0.98
C ASN A 25 5.43 -8.10 -1.87
N HIS A 26 5.99 -7.32 -2.79
CA HIS A 26 7.21 -7.72 -3.50
C HIS A 26 8.36 -8.02 -2.52
N PHE A 27 8.56 -7.18 -1.52
CA PHE A 27 9.58 -7.39 -0.48
C PHE A 27 9.19 -8.52 0.47
N LEU A 28 7.93 -8.58 0.92
CA LEU A 28 7.49 -9.65 1.82
C LEU A 28 7.60 -11.04 1.17
N HIS A 29 7.35 -11.14 -0.13
CA HIS A 29 7.47 -12.40 -0.87
C HIS A 29 8.90 -12.97 -0.80
N ILE A 30 9.95 -12.13 -0.72
CA ILE A 30 11.35 -12.59 -0.54
C ILE A 30 11.46 -13.46 0.71
N PHE A 31 10.82 -13.03 1.79
CA PHE A 31 10.81 -13.76 3.06
C PHE A 31 9.78 -14.90 3.08
N GLY A 32 8.95 -15.05 2.05
CA GLY A 32 7.82 -15.99 2.02
C GLY A 32 6.61 -15.53 2.84
N TRP A 33 6.41 -14.21 2.93
CA TRP A 33 5.29 -13.57 3.60
C TRP A 33 4.48 -12.73 2.61
N ALA A 34 3.23 -12.43 2.94
CA ALA A 34 2.42 -11.44 2.24
C ALA A 34 1.40 -10.82 3.21
N LEU A 35 1.00 -9.57 2.96
CA LEU A 35 -0.21 -9.00 3.54
C LEU A 35 -1.43 -9.48 2.74
N ILE A 36 -2.35 -10.15 3.41
CA ILE A 36 -3.61 -10.66 2.85
C ILE A 36 -4.75 -9.79 3.36
N PHE A 37 -5.59 -9.32 2.42
CA PHE A 37 -6.78 -8.55 2.71
C PHE A 37 -8.00 -9.46 2.53
N GLU A 38 -8.81 -9.58 3.58
CA GLU A 38 -10.12 -10.18 3.48
C GLU A 38 -11.14 -9.09 3.12
N ILE A 39 -11.85 -9.28 2.01
CA ILE A 39 -12.81 -8.30 1.49
C ILE A 39 -14.18 -8.96 1.39
N ARG A 40 -15.20 -8.32 1.94
CA ARG A 40 -16.61 -8.72 1.77
C ARG A 40 -17.41 -7.47 1.41
N ASP A 41 -18.30 -7.58 0.42
CA ASP A 41 -19.13 -6.47 -0.07
C ASP A 41 -18.33 -5.19 -0.35
N ASN A 42 -17.17 -5.35 -0.98
CA ASN A 42 -16.22 -4.28 -1.32
C ASN A 42 -15.64 -3.50 -0.11
N LYS A 43 -15.73 -4.03 1.10
CA LYS A 43 -15.15 -3.47 2.33
C LYS A 43 -14.05 -4.36 2.88
N VAL A 44 -13.01 -3.75 3.45
CA VAL A 44 -11.95 -4.52 4.11
C VAL A 44 -12.47 -5.01 5.46
N ILE A 45 -12.51 -6.32 5.63
CA ILE A 45 -12.95 -6.98 6.87
C ILE A 45 -11.77 -7.21 7.81
N SER A 46 -10.66 -7.67 7.26
CA SER A 46 -9.44 -7.94 8.01
C SER A 46 -8.20 -7.81 7.12
N VAL A 47 -7.06 -7.53 7.75
CA VAL A 47 -5.73 -7.55 7.11
C VAL A 47 -4.79 -8.32 8.01
N SER A 48 -4.10 -9.32 7.45
CA SER A 48 -3.18 -10.16 8.22
C SER A 48 -1.94 -10.51 7.41
N PRO A 49 -0.76 -10.56 8.04
CA PRO A 49 0.40 -11.20 7.43
C PRO A 49 0.16 -12.72 7.32
N ALA A 50 0.56 -13.33 6.21
CA ALA A 50 0.43 -14.76 5.98
C ALA A 50 1.70 -15.35 5.36
N ARG A 51 1.98 -16.62 5.68
CA ARG A 51 3.03 -17.39 5.01
C ARG A 51 2.56 -17.82 3.62
N VAL A 52 3.38 -17.56 2.60
CA VAL A 52 3.07 -17.89 1.21
C VAL A 52 4.19 -18.71 0.56
N LYS A 53 3.79 -19.64 -0.33
CA LYS A 53 4.71 -20.49 -1.08
C LYS A 53 4.96 -19.98 -2.51
N TYR A 54 4.11 -19.11 -3.02
CA TYR A 54 4.31 -18.45 -4.32
C TYR A 54 5.22 -17.22 -4.20
N ARG A 55 5.78 -16.79 -5.33
CA ARG A 55 6.68 -15.64 -5.45
C ARG A 55 6.30 -14.82 -6.67
N GLY A 56 6.49 -13.50 -6.56
CA GLY A 56 6.14 -12.56 -7.62
C GLY A 56 4.63 -12.36 -7.81
N PHE A 57 4.32 -11.57 -8.83
CA PHE A 57 2.98 -11.20 -9.27
C PHE A 57 2.94 -11.24 -10.81
N PRO A 58 1.75 -11.45 -11.42
CA PRO A 58 1.63 -11.34 -12.87
C PRO A 58 1.93 -9.91 -13.34
N GLU A 59 2.39 -9.78 -14.58
CA GLU A 59 2.74 -8.49 -15.20
C GLU A 59 1.56 -7.51 -15.17
N THR A 60 0.35 -7.98 -15.49
CA THR A 60 -0.87 -7.16 -15.47
C THR A 60 -1.17 -6.54 -14.10
N ALA A 61 -1.02 -7.31 -13.02
CA ALA A 61 -1.20 -6.79 -11.67
C ALA A 61 -0.10 -5.78 -11.31
N THR A 62 1.12 -6.04 -11.77
CA THR A 62 2.26 -5.15 -11.55
C THR A 62 2.06 -3.82 -12.28
N GLU A 63 1.65 -3.84 -13.55
CA GLU A 63 1.32 -2.66 -14.34
C GLU A 63 0.21 -1.82 -13.69
N GLU A 64 -0.87 -2.46 -13.21
CA GLU A 64 -1.95 -1.78 -12.50
C GLU A 64 -1.45 -1.11 -11.21
N ALA A 65 -0.60 -1.79 -10.43
CA ALA A 65 -0.02 -1.24 -9.22
C ALA A 65 0.86 -0.01 -9.51
N PHE A 66 1.72 -0.07 -10.54
CA PHE A 66 2.54 1.07 -10.92
C PHE A 66 1.69 2.28 -11.35
N LYS A 67 0.62 2.09 -12.12
CA LYS A 67 -0.31 3.18 -12.48
C LYS A 67 -0.92 3.85 -11.24
N LYS A 68 -1.32 3.05 -10.25
CA LYS A 68 -1.87 3.56 -8.98
C LYS A 68 -0.82 4.28 -8.15
N ILE A 69 0.40 3.76 -8.07
CA ILE A 69 1.51 4.38 -7.33
C ILE A 69 1.88 5.73 -7.96
N THR A 70 2.02 5.78 -9.28
CA THR A 70 2.31 7.04 -9.99
C THR A 70 1.22 8.08 -9.76
N THR A 71 -0.05 7.66 -9.81
CA THR A 71 -1.20 8.52 -9.49
C THR A 71 -1.14 9.03 -8.05
N HIS A 72 -0.92 8.13 -7.09
CA HIS A 72 -0.82 8.47 -5.68
C HIS A 72 0.33 9.45 -5.41
N LEU A 73 1.50 9.21 -5.99
CA LEU A 73 2.66 10.08 -5.85
C LEU A 73 2.40 11.48 -6.42
N ARG A 74 1.78 11.58 -7.60
CA ARG A 74 1.39 12.86 -8.19
C ARG A 74 0.45 13.63 -7.26
N ASP A 75 -0.53 12.94 -6.69
CA ASP A 75 -1.55 13.58 -5.86
C ASP A 75 -1.02 13.97 -4.47
N SER A 76 0.10 13.38 -4.02
CA SER A 76 0.71 13.66 -2.71
C SER A 76 1.99 14.52 -2.77
N VAL A 77 2.54 14.81 -3.95
CA VAL A 77 3.89 15.41 -4.06
C VAL A 77 3.98 16.78 -3.41
N GLU A 78 2.94 17.61 -3.52
CA GLU A 78 2.94 18.95 -2.91
C GLU A 78 3.00 18.89 -1.38
N ASP A 79 2.32 17.92 -0.76
CA ASP A 79 2.36 17.74 0.69
C ASP A 79 3.72 17.20 1.14
N LEU A 80 4.31 16.28 0.37
CA LEU A 80 5.67 15.77 0.64
C LEU A 80 6.74 16.87 0.54
N VAL A 81 6.56 17.85 -0.35
CA VAL A 81 7.44 19.02 -0.44
C VAL A 81 7.30 19.90 0.79
N LYS A 82 6.07 20.21 1.22
CA LYS A 82 5.82 20.98 2.45
C LYS A 82 6.38 20.31 3.71
N ASP A 83 6.45 18.98 3.74
CA ASP A 83 6.99 18.23 4.89
C ASP A 83 8.51 18.40 5.07
N VAL A 84 9.23 18.86 4.04
CA VAL A 84 10.70 19.03 4.07
C VAL A 84 11.18 20.48 3.95
N GLU A 85 10.27 21.43 3.70
CA GLU A 85 10.51 22.89 3.71
C GLU A 85 10.43 23.49 5.11
#